data_AF-A0A2V7J4F7-F1
#
_entry.id   AF-A0A2V7J4F7-F1
#
_cell.length_a   1.000
_cell.length_b   1.000
_cell.length_c   1.000
_cell.angle_alpha   90.00
_cell.angle_beta   90.00
_cell.angle_gamma   90.00
#
_symmetry.space_group_name_H-M   'P 1'
#
loop_
_entity.id
_entity.type
_entity.pdbx_description
1 polymer ?
#
loop_
_entity_poly.entity_id
_entity_poly.type
_entity_poly.pdbx_seq_one_letter_code
_entity_poly.pdbx_strand_id
1 'polypeptide(L)'
;DPDVLFRRENRLLREYITQRKDSRGYFAELEPVWARAEPSGARILWLFAQNALGQARAANDTAALRIWIPRVRRVQRREPVMAAYYGKWLLQYPTLRRVGMEWLRDEARLLAQGPDAYRPLTANTAEQRVTNRGAAQPILAELANALIEDGDTAGGLDTLRLAASYGWSPVVFRRVAETWAALGDTTQSLRTYAKVAADPGSAPGFGDSIRAVTAPHLSNTRWNSWLSDAKGDMRAAVLESAAPRSLNGPTRLLSSTGETRRLNDLTQGHVTVVAFWSPSCWFSVNDLGALQSIANQFSSSGARVVAIVDHPFSDELRRILKEKHAEDLPVFYDYRSDTKRAFVTFAWPDYYVLDATGKVVFSHSKLDAIPRQIAALLP
;
A
#
# COMPACT_ATOMS: atom_id res chain seq x y z
N ASP A 1 16.25 23.69 -27.77
CA ASP A 1 17.40 23.54 -26.87
C ASP A 1 16.90 23.58 -25.41
N PRO A 2 17.07 22.47 -24.65
CA PRO A 2 16.72 22.38 -23.24
C PRO A 2 17.34 23.46 -22.34
N ASP A 3 18.60 23.85 -22.58
CA ASP A 3 19.30 24.82 -21.75
C ASP A 3 18.77 26.23 -21.97
N VAL A 4 18.36 26.53 -23.21
CA VAL A 4 17.67 27.79 -23.54
C VAL A 4 16.30 27.85 -22.86
N LEU A 5 15.55 26.75 -22.87
CA LEU A 5 14.24 26.67 -22.21
C LEU A 5 14.36 26.89 -20.70
N PHE A 6 15.29 26.18 -20.05
CA PHE A 6 15.53 26.30 -18.61
C PHE A 6 16.02 27.70 -18.21
N ARG A 7 16.95 28.30 -18.97
CA ARG A 7 17.39 29.69 -18.72
C ARG A 7 16.27 30.70 -18.90
N ARG A 8 15.40 30.50 -19.89
CA ARG A 8 14.26 31.38 -20.13
C ARG A 8 13.25 31.29 -19.00
N GLU A 9 12.91 30.08 -18.55
CA GLU A 9 12.03 29.85 -17.41
C GLU A 9 12.53 30.52 -16.13
N ASN A 10 13.80 30.29 -15.78
CA ASN A 10 14.39 30.88 -14.57
C ASN A 10 14.40 32.42 -14.61
N ARG A 11 14.57 33.01 -15.80
CA ARG A 11 14.47 34.46 -15.97
C ARG A 11 13.05 34.94 -15.69
N LEU A 12 12.03 34.30 -16.27
CA LEU A 12 10.63 34.64 -16.03
C LEU A 12 10.26 34.48 -14.55
N LEU A 13 10.72 33.42 -13.89
CA LEU A 13 10.47 33.19 -12.47
C LEU A 13 11.10 34.30 -11.61
N ARG A 14 12.37 34.66 -11.88
CA ARG A 14 13.04 35.74 -11.16
C ARG A 14 12.34 37.09 -11.38
N GLU A 15 12.01 37.42 -12.62
CA GLU A 15 11.40 38.70 -12.97
C GLU A 15 9.98 38.82 -12.41
N TYR A 16 9.12 37.84 -12.68
CA TYR A 16 7.70 37.96 -12.33
C TYR A 16 7.40 37.49 -10.91
N ILE A 17 7.95 36.37 -10.45
CA ILE A 17 7.64 35.84 -9.11
C ILE A 17 8.50 36.51 -8.04
N THR A 18 9.81 36.56 -8.22
CA THR A 18 10.71 37.08 -7.18
C THR A 18 10.70 38.60 -7.10
N GLN A 19 10.83 39.30 -8.24
CA GLN A 19 10.95 40.76 -8.25
C GLN A 19 9.58 41.45 -8.27
N ARG A 20 8.70 41.07 -9.19
CA ARG A 20 7.40 41.74 -9.36
C ARG A 20 6.28 41.20 -8.48
N LYS A 21 6.43 39.97 -7.94
CA LYS A 21 5.38 39.23 -7.22
C LYS A 21 4.07 39.10 -8.02
N ASP A 22 4.18 39.00 -9.34
CA ASP A 22 3.08 38.91 -10.29
C ASP A 22 2.98 37.50 -10.89
N SER A 23 2.17 36.65 -10.25
CA SER A 23 1.94 35.29 -10.74
C SER A 23 1.15 35.25 -12.05
N ARG A 24 0.26 36.21 -12.30
CA ARG A 24 -0.54 36.24 -13.53
C ARG A 24 0.32 36.61 -14.73
N GLY A 25 1.17 37.63 -14.59
CA GLY A 25 2.15 38.00 -15.62
C GLY A 25 3.15 36.88 -15.89
N TYR A 26 3.60 36.16 -14.85
CA TYR A 26 4.43 34.97 -15.03
C TYR A 26 3.77 33.95 -15.96
N PHE A 27 2.50 33.58 -15.71
CA PHE A 27 1.82 32.59 -16.55
C PHE A 27 1.49 33.08 -17.96
N ALA A 28 1.19 34.36 -18.12
CA ALA A 28 0.98 34.96 -19.45
C ALA A 28 2.24 34.86 -20.32
N GLU A 29 3.42 35.11 -19.76
CA GLU A 29 4.70 34.99 -20.46
C GLU A 29 5.18 33.54 -20.63
N LEU A 30 4.79 32.66 -19.72
CA LEU A 30 5.17 31.25 -19.76
C LEU A 30 4.42 30.49 -20.86
N GLU A 31 3.18 30.87 -21.15
CA GLU A 31 2.32 30.22 -22.14
C GLU A 31 2.93 30.13 -23.56
N PRO A 32 3.41 31.23 -24.19
CA PRO A 32 4.03 31.15 -25.52
C PRO A 32 5.37 30.41 -25.51
N VAL A 33 6.01 30.26 -24.35
CA VAL A 33 7.22 29.43 -24.20
C VAL A 33 6.81 27.95 -24.22
N TRP A 34 5.79 27.57 -23.46
CA TRP A 34 5.23 26.21 -23.48
C TRP A 34 4.75 25.81 -24.86
N ALA A 35 3.91 26.63 -25.51
CA ALA A 35 3.31 26.31 -26.81
C ALA A 35 4.37 26.02 -27.91
N ARG A 36 5.52 26.70 -27.85
CA ARG A 36 6.64 26.45 -28.77
C ARG A 36 7.45 25.21 -28.41
N ALA A 37 7.55 24.89 -27.12
CA ALA A 37 8.38 23.80 -26.63
C ALA A 37 7.64 22.44 -26.64
N GLU A 38 6.33 22.41 -26.39
CA GLU A 38 5.52 21.20 -26.29
C GLU A 38 5.64 20.26 -27.51
N PRO A 39 5.60 20.74 -28.77
CA PRO A 39 5.73 19.86 -29.94
C PRO A 39 7.05 19.10 -30.03
N SER A 40 8.10 19.57 -29.36
CA SER A 40 9.42 18.91 -29.37
C SER A 40 9.43 17.58 -28.62
N GLY A 41 8.48 17.34 -27.71
CA GLY A 41 8.46 16.16 -26.84
C GLY A 41 9.70 16.01 -25.94
N ALA A 42 10.48 17.09 -25.76
CA ALA A 42 11.74 17.03 -25.05
C ALA A 42 11.53 16.63 -23.58
N ARG A 43 12.38 15.72 -23.06
CA ARG A 43 12.30 15.22 -21.67
C ARG A 43 12.33 16.35 -20.61
N ILE A 44 13.01 17.45 -20.91
CA ILE A 44 13.11 18.62 -20.02
C ILE A 44 11.75 19.31 -19.76
N LEU A 45 10.75 19.12 -20.63
CA LEU A 45 9.41 19.69 -20.45
C LEU A 45 8.75 19.24 -19.15
N TRP A 46 9.13 18.07 -18.63
CA TRP A 46 8.67 17.61 -17.31
C TRP A 46 9.06 18.57 -16.19
N LEU A 47 10.33 19.01 -16.15
CA LEU A 47 10.81 19.93 -15.12
C LEU A 47 10.13 21.29 -15.25
N PHE A 48 9.97 21.76 -16.49
CA PHE A 48 9.29 23.02 -16.80
C PHE A 48 7.82 22.99 -16.35
N ALA A 49 7.08 21.92 -16.64
CA ALA A 49 5.69 21.78 -16.20
C ALA A 49 5.57 21.66 -14.67
N GLN A 50 6.49 20.95 -14.02
CA GLN A 50 6.56 20.82 -12.55
C GLN A 50 6.79 22.17 -11.88
N ASN A 51 7.72 22.96 -12.39
CA ASN A 51 8.01 24.31 -11.89
C ASN A 51 6.79 25.23 -12.02
N ALA A 52 6.17 25.25 -13.20
CA ALA A 52 4.95 26.02 -13.45
C ALA A 52 3.81 25.63 -12.50
N LEU A 53 3.60 24.33 -12.28
CA LEU A 53 2.63 23.82 -11.31
C LEU A 53 2.98 24.23 -9.87
N GLY A 54 4.27 24.20 -9.51
CA GLY A 54 4.76 24.66 -8.22
C GLY A 54 4.47 26.14 -7.98
N GLN A 55 4.63 26.99 -9.00
CA GLN A 55 4.28 28.42 -8.89
C GLN A 55 2.77 28.64 -8.78
N ALA A 56 1.98 27.89 -9.56
CA ALA A 56 0.52 28.01 -9.51
C ALA A 56 0.00 27.61 -8.13
N ARG A 57 0.62 26.59 -7.52
CA ARG A 57 0.37 26.19 -6.13
C ARG A 57 0.77 27.28 -5.14
N ALA A 58 1.98 27.81 -5.23
CA ALA A 58 2.47 28.84 -4.31
C ALA A 58 1.58 30.10 -4.33
N ALA A 59 1.01 30.42 -5.49
CA ALA A 59 0.10 31.54 -5.68
C ALA A 59 -1.38 31.23 -5.37
N ASN A 60 -1.74 29.97 -5.07
CA ASN A 60 -3.13 29.50 -5.01
C ASN A 60 -3.96 29.87 -6.26
N ASP A 61 -3.34 29.91 -7.44
CA ASP A 61 -3.99 30.29 -8.69
C ASP A 61 -4.71 29.08 -9.31
N THR A 62 -5.98 28.90 -8.93
CA THR A 62 -6.79 27.77 -9.42
C THR A 62 -7.00 27.76 -10.93
N ALA A 63 -6.91 28.91 -11.62
CA ALA A 63 -7.01 28.96 -13.07
C ALA A 63 -5.73 28.42 -13.73
N ALA A 64 -4.56 28.84 -13.24
CA ALA A 64 -3.29 28.28 -13.67
C ALA A 64 -3.20 26.77 -13.37
N LEU A 65 -3.69 26.34 -12.20
CA LEU A 65 -3.72 24.92 -11.84
C LEU A 65 -4.51 24.07 -12.83
N ARG A 66 -5.69 24.51 -13.29
CA ARG A 66 -6.47 23.79 -14.31
C ARG A 66 -5.71 23.59 -15.62
N ILE A 67 -4.82 24.50 -15.97
CA ILE A 67 -4.04 24.47 -17.22
C ILE A 67 -2.80 23.59 -17.08
N TRP A 68 -2.06 23.74 -15.98
CA TRP A 68 -0.75 23.12 -15.81
C TRP A 68 -0.80 21.66 -15.36
N ILE A 69 -1.90 21.26 -14.72
CA ILE A 69 -2.11 19.88 -14.30
C ILE A 69 -2.15 18.88 -15.48
N PRO A 70 -3.00 19.08 -16.51
CA PRO A 70 -3.01 18.19 -17.67
C PRO A 70 -1.67 18.19 -18.41
N ARG A 71 -0.94 19.32 -18.39
CA ARG A 71 0.39 19.44 -19.00
C ARG A 71 1.43 18.59 -18.29
N VAL A 72 1.53 18.71 -16.97
CA VAL A 72 2.39 17.84 -16.13
C VAL A 72 2.08 16.38 -16.42
N ARG A 73 0.78 16.02 -16.46
CA ARG A 73 0.35 14.66 -16.76
C ARG A 73 0.79 14.18 -18.15
N ARG A 74 0.79 15.04 -19.18
CA ARG A 74 1.24 14.68 -20.53
C ARG A 74 2.74 14.44 -20.61
N VAL A 75 3.54 15.27 -19.94
CA VAL A 75 5.01 15.21 -20.05
C VAL A 75 5.66 14.29 -19.02
N GLN A 76 4.98 14.04 -17.90
CA GLN A 76 5.39 13.02 -16.95
C GLN A 76 5.11 11.64 -17.57
N ARG A 77 6.16 10.81 -17.66
CA ARG A 77 5.97 9.39 -17.96
C ARG A 77 5.05 8.81 -16.88
N ARG A 78 4.10 7.96 -17.28
CA ARG A 78 3.01 7.45 -16.43
C ARG A 78 3.56 6.77 -15.17
N GLU A 79 3.78 7.56 -14.12
CA GLU A 79 4.15 7.12 -12.78
C GLU A 79 2.91 7.24 -11.90
N PRO A 80 2.21 6.14 -11.64
CA PRO A 80 0.89 6.17 -11.01
C PRO A 80 0.84 6.83 -9.63
N VAL A 81 1.93 6.70 -8.87
CA VAL A 81 2.05 7.23 -7.50
C VAL A 81 1.93 8.76 -7.48
N MET A 82 2.49 9.45 -8.47
CA MET A 82 2.46 10.91 -8.53
C MET A 82 1.08 11.43 -8.96
N ALA A 83 0.36 10.68 -9.80
CA ALA A 83 -0.97 11.07 -10.26
C ALA A 83 -2.01 11.02 -9.13
N ALA A 84 -1.98 9.99 -8.27
CA ALA A 84 -2.84 9.90 -7.09
C ALA A 84 -2.63 11.07 -6.13
N TYR A 85 -1.36 11.47 -5.93
CA TYR A 85 -1.00 12.62 -5.09
C TYR A 85 -1.65 13.91 -5.58
N TYR A 86 -1.52 14.23 -6.88
CA TYR A 86 -2.10 15.46 -7.42
C TYR A 86 -3.63 15.44 -7.44
N GLY A 87 -4.25 14.30 -7.75
CA GLY A 87 -5.70 14.13 -7.71
C GLY A 87 -6.25 14.43 -6.31
N LYS A 88 -5.67 13.82 -5.27
CA LYS A 88 -6.06 14.06 -3.87
C LYS A 88 -5.84 15.50 -3.45
N TRP A 89 -4.72 16.08 -3.84
CA TRP A 89 -4.41 17.47 -3.53
C TRP A 89 -5.41 18.44 -4.15
N LEU A 90 -5.87 18.20 -5.39
CA LEU A 90 -6.87 19.05 -6.03
C LEU A 90 -8.21 19.09 -5.30
N LEU A 91 -8.57 18.02 -4.59
CA LEU A 91 -9.81 17.95 -3.81
C LEU A 91 -9.86 19.00 -2.70
N GLN A 92 -8.71 19.55 -2.29
CA GLN A 92 -8.62 20.62 -1.28
C GLN A 92 -9.11 21.98 -1.80
N TYR A 93 -9.22 22.16 -3.11
CA TYR A 93 -9.70 23.40 -3.72
C TYR A 93 -11.14 23.20 -4.19
N PRO A 94 -12.15 23.87 -3.60
CA PRO A 94 -13.56 23.69 -3.97
C PRO A 94 -13.82 23.83 -5.48
N THR A 95 -13.17 24.79 -6.13
CA THR A 95 -13.31 25.03 -7.58
C THR A 95 -12.64 23.96 -8.45
N LEU A 96 -11.75 23.12 -7.91
CA LEU A 96 -11.01 22.09 -8.64
C LEU A 96 -11.43 20.66 -8.29
N ARG A 97 -12.36 20.46 -7.35
CA ARG A 97 -12.80 19.13 -6.91
C ARG A 97 -13.19 18.22 -8.07
N ARG A 98 -14.01 18.71 -9.02
CA ARG A 98 -14.39 17.95 -10.23
C ARG A 98 -13.20 17.49 -11.06
N VAL A 99 -12.21 18.37 -11.25
CA VAL A 99 -10.98 18.05 -12.00
C VAL A 99 -10.14 17.01 -11.24
N GLY A 100 -10.04 17.14 -9.91
CA GLY A 100 -9.39 16.15 -9.05
C GLY A 100 -10.04 14.78 -9.14
N MET A 101 -11.38 14.71 -9.07
CA MET A 101 -12.13 13.46 -9.19
C MET A 101 -11.99 12.81 -10.57
N GLU A 102 -12.08 13.58 -11.65
CA GLU A 102 -11.84 13.08 -13.02
C GLU A 102 -10.44 12.48 -13.16
N TRP A 103 -9.44 13.13 -12.56
CA TRP A 103 -8.07 12.63 -12.58
C TRP A 103 -7.89 11.34 -11.78
N LEU A 104 -8.45 11.26 -10.56
CA LEU A 104 -8.41 10.03 -9.76
C LEU A 104 -9.10 8.86 -10.49
N ARG A 105 -10.23 9.12 -11.15
CA ARG A 105 -10.97 8.12 -11.94
C ARG A 105 -10.15 7.59 -13.11
N ASP A 106 -9.56 8.49 -13.88
CA ASP A 106 -8.72 8.12 -15.01
C ASP A 106 -7.50 7.31 -14.56
N GLU A 107 -6.87 7.70 -13.45
CA GLU A 107 -5.66 7.07 -12.95
C GLU A 107 -5.94 5.66 -12.47
N ALA A 108 -6.98 5.47 -11.65
CA ALA A 108 -7.40 4.15 -11.21
C ALA A 108 -7.68 3.22 -12.41
N ARG A 109 -8.29 3.74 -13.48
CA ARG A 109 -8.54 3.00 -14.72
C ARG A 109 -7.23 2.65 -15.45
N LEU A 110 -6.33 3.61 -15.62
CA LEU A 110 -5.04 3.41 -16.30
C LEU A 110 -4.15 2.42 -15.56
N LEU A 111 -4.14 2.44 -14.23
CA LEU A 111 -3.47 1.42 -13.43
C LEU A 111 -4.09 0.05 -13.65
N ALA A 112 -5.39 -0.08 -13.38
CA ALA A 112 -6.04 -1.39 -13.36
C ALA A 112 -6.16 -2.05 -14.74
N GLN A 113 -6.20 -1.27 -15.83
CA GLN A 113 -6.50 -1.75 -17.18
C GLN A 113 -5.47 -1.32 -18.24
N GLY A 114 -4.49 -0.50 -17.88
CA GLY A 114 -3.51 0.03 -18.83
C GLY A 114 -2.47 -0.99 -19.29
N PRO A 115 -1.72 -0.66 -20.36
CA PRO A 115 -0.65 -1.50 -20.86
C PRO A 115 0.47 -1.64 -19.83
N ASP A 116 1.05 -2.83 -19.81
CA ASP A 116 1.98 -3.27 -18.79
C ASP A 116 3.44 -2.88 -19.13
N ALA A 117 3.68 -1.57 -19.21
CA ALA A 117 4.99 -1.03 -19.59
C ALA A 117 6.07 -1.19 -18.52
N TYR A 118 5.68 -1.52 -17.28
CA TYR A 118 6.55 -1.54 -16.10
C TYR A 118 6.52 -2.87 -15.34
N ARG A 119 6.02 -3.96 -15.94
CA ARG A 119 6.08 -5.29 -15.33
C ARG A 119 7.52 -5.66 -14.99
N PRO A 120 7.83 -6.05 -13.74
CA PRO A 120 9.09 -6.69 -13.43
C PRO A 120 9.29 -7.93 -14.30
N LEU A 121 10.52 -8.20 -14.73
CA LEU A 121 10.85 -9.40 -15.51
C LEU A 121 10.51 -10.70 -14.76
N THR A 122 10.41 -10.63 -13.44
CA THR A 122 10.08 -11.74 -12.53
C THR A 122 8.59 -11.98 -12.36
N ALA A 123 7.72 -11.06 -12.78
CA ALA A 123 6.28 -11.19 -12.63
C ALA A 123 5.63 -11.59 -13.96
N ASN A 124 4.59 -12.42 -13.95
CA ASN A 124 3.75 -12.68 -15.12
C ASN A 124 2.61 -11.65 -15.25
N THR A 125 1.87 -11.68 -16.36
CA THR A 125 0.79 -10.70 -16.61
C THR A 125 -0.36 -10.79 -15.59
N ALA A 126 -0.68 -11.96 -15.08
CA ALA A 126 -1.75 -12.12 -14.09
C ALA A 126 -1.32 -11.51 -12.74
N GLU A 127 -0.11 -11.82 -12.28
CA GLU A 127 0.48 -11.24 -11.06
C GLU A 127 0.52 -9.72 -11.13
N GLN A 128 0.96 -9.18 -12.27
CA GLN A 128 1.04 -7.73 -12.45
C GLN A 128 -0.34 -7.06 -12.46
N ARG A 129 -1.38 -7.71 -12.99
CA ARG A 129 -2.76 -7.20 -12.92
C ARG A 129 -3.25 -7.13 -11.47
N VAL A 130 -2.94 -8.13 -10.65
CA VAL A 130 -3.28 -8.12 -9.22
C VAL A 130 -2.57 -6.96 -8.52
N THR A 131 -1.27 -6.78 -8.77
CA THR A 131 -0.49 -5.65 -8.24
C THR A 131 -1.09 -4.30 -8.66
N ASN A 132 -1.41 -4.14 -9.95
CA ASN A 132 -1.98 -2.91 -10.48
C ASN A 132 -3.37 -2.59 -9.90
N ARG A 133 -4.23 -3.59 -9.74
CA ARG A 133 -5.54 -3.44 -9.07
C ARG A 133 -5.36 -3.04 -7.61
N GLY A 134 -4.43 -3.68 -6.90
CA GLY A 134 -4.06 -3.30 -5.54
C GLY A 134 -3.60 -1.84 -5.42
N ALA A 135 -2.84 -1.34 -6.40
CA ALA A 135 -2.42 0.06 -6.46
C ALA A 135 -3.58 1.03 -6.79
N ALA A 136 -4.55 0.60 -7.60
CA ALA A 136 -5.73 1.39 -7.96
C ALA A 136 -6.77 1.47 -6.83
N GLN A 137 -6.86 0.45 -5.97
CA GLN A 137 -7.82 0.38 -4.87
C GLN A 137 -7.84 1.64 -3.96
N PRO A 138 -6.71 2.12 -3.40
CA PRO A 138 -6.72 3.32 -2.57
C PRO A 138 -7.14 4.58 -3.34
N ILE A 139 -6.84 4.67 -4.63
CA ILE A 139 -7.24 5.80 -5.48
C ILE A 139 -8.77 5.82 -5.66
N LEU A 140 -9.38 4.66 -5.88
CA LEU A 140 -10.84 4.52 -5.94
C LEU A 140 -11.49 4.85 -4.61
N ALA A 141 -10.90 4.44 -3.48
CA ALA A 141 -11.43 4.77 -2.16
C ALA A 141 -11.42 6.30 -1.90
N GLU A 142 -10.35 7.00 -2.29
CA GLU A 142 -10.27 8.46 -2.21
C GLU A 142 -11.27 9.15 -3.14
N LEU A 143 -11.42 8.69 -4.38
CA LEU A 143 -12.46 9.18 -5.31
C LEU A 143 -13.85 9.01 -4.71
N ALA A 144 -14.14 7.86 -4.12
CA ALA A 144 -15.43 7.61 -3.51
C ALA A 144 -15.72 8.53 -2.32
N ASN A 145 -14.72 8.79 -1.48
CA ASN A 145 -14.85 9.74 -0.38
C ASN A 145 -15.19 11.15 -0.90
N ALA A 146 -14.53 11.59 -1.97
CA ALA A 146 -14.83 12.88 -2.60
C ALA A 146 -16.26 12.95 -3.15
N LEU A 147 -16.76 11.87 -3.77
CA LEU A 147 -18.14 11.78 -4.26
C LEU A 147 -19.15 11.89 -3.11
N ILE A 148 -18.92 11.16 -2.00
CA ILE A 148 -19.77 11.20 -0.81
C ILE A 148 -19.79 12.61 -0.20
N GLU A 149 -18.62 13.25 -0.07
CA GLU A 149 -18.49 14.62 0.43
C GLU A 149 -19.24 15.65 -0.44
N ASP A 150 -19.31 15.42 -1.75
CA ASP A 150 -20.04 16.28 -2.70
C ASP A 150 -21.53 15.92 -2.78
N GLY A 151 -22.01 14.98 -1.97
CA GLY A 151 -23.41 14.57 -1.87
C GLY A 151 -23.80 13.40 -2.79
N ASP A 152 -22.91 12.92 -3.64
CA ASP A 152 -23.13 11.72 -4.47
C ASP A 152 -22.79 10.44 -3.70
N THR A 153 -23.62 10.13 -2.71
CA THR A 153 -23.42 8.96 -1.84
C THR A 153 -23.57 7.64 -2.60
N ALA A 154 -24.48 7.59 -3.58
CA ALA A 154 -24.69 6.40 -4.41
C ALA A 154 -23.48 6.12 -5.32
N GLY A 155 -22.99 7.13 -6.04
CA GLY A 155 -21.78 7.01 -6.88
C GLY A 155 -20.53 6.73 -6.06
N GLY A 156 -20.45 7.29 -4.85
CA GLY A 156 -19.43 6.96 -3.86
C GLY A 156 -19.46 5.48 -3.45
N LEU A 157 -20.64 4.95 -3.10
CA LEU A 157 -20.80 3.53 -2.76
C LEU A 157 -20.41 2.61 -3.92
N ASP A 158 -20.86 2.90 -5.13
CA ASP A 158 -20.51 2.10 -6.31
C ASP A 158 -18.99 2.08 -6.55
N THR A 159 -18.34 3.22 -6.34
CA THR A 159 -16.88 3.35 -6.46
C THR A 159 -16.15 2.58 -5.33
N LEU A 160 -16.65 2.62 -4.08
CA LEU A 160 -16.11 1.81 -2.98
C LEU A 160 -16.26 0.32 -3.23
N ARG A 161 -17.38 -0.12 -3.81
CA ARG A 161 -17.62 -1.53 -4.16
C ARG A 161 -16.68 -1.99 -5.27
N LEU A 162 -16.40 -1.14 -6.25
CA LEU A 162 -15.35 -1.40 -7.24
C LEU A 162 -13.98 -1.50 -6.56
N ALA A 163 -13.63 -0.58 -5.67
CA ALA A 163 -12.38 -0.63 -4.91
C ALA A 163 -12.26 -1.95 -4.10
N ALA A 164 -13.35 -2.37 -3.45
CA ALA A 164 -13.44 -3.61 -2.69
C ALA A 164 -13.26 -4.88 -3.56
N SER A 165 -13.54 -4.80 -4.87
CA SER A 165 -13.31 -5.90 -5.81
C SER A 165 -11.85 -6.07 -6.24
N TYR A 166 -10.99 -5.07 -5.97
CA TYR A 166 -9.58 -5.09 -6.38
C TYR A 166 -8.63 -5.72 -5.36
N GLY A 167 -9.15 -6.11 -4.18
CA GLY A 167 -8.38 -6.78 -3.16
C GLY A 167 -9.06 -6.72 -1.79
N TRP A 168 -8.60 -7.56 -0.87
CA TRP A 168 -9.13 -7.61 0.48
C TRP A 168 -8.59 -6.45 1.34
N SER A 169 -9.48 -5.52 1.74
CA SER A 169 -9.12 -4.34 2.54
C SER A 169 -10.18 -4.01 3.59
N PRO A 170 -9.90 -4.25 4.89
CA PRO A 170 -10.81 -3.90 5.99
C PRO A 170 -11.19 -2.43 6.03
N VAL A 171 -10.27 -1.54 5.64
CA VAL A 171 -10.51 -0.10 5.60
C VAL A 171 -11.57 0.23 4.55
N VAL A 172 -11.45 -0.34 3.35
CA VAL A 172 -12.44 -0.15 2.28
C VAL A 172 -13.77 -0.81 2.66
N PHE A 173 -13.76 -2.03 3.19
CA PHE A 173 -15.00 -2.70 3.61
C PHE A 173 -15.72 -1.94 4.72
N ARG A 174 -15.00 -1.38 5.70
CA ARG A 174 -15.59 -0.53 6.74
C ARG A 174 -16.30 0.66 6.10
N ARG A 175 -15.65 1.34 5.17
CA ARG A 175 -16.24 2.49 4.47
C ARG A 175 -17.47 2.09 3.63
N VAL A 176 -17.44 0.93 2.95
CA VAL A 176 -18.62 0.37 2.26
C VAL A 176 -19.77 0.13 3.25
N ALA A 177 -19.48 -0.46 4.41
CA ALA A 177 -20.48 -0.77 5.43
C ALA A 177 -21.12 0.49 6.02
N GLU A 178 -20.31 1.50 6.34
CA GLU A 178 -20.77 2.82 6.80
C GLU A 178 -21.66 3.50 5.75
N THR A 179 -21.29 3.41 4.47
CA THR A 179 -22.05 4.03 3.37
C THR A 179 -23.40 3.33 3.16
N TRP A 180 -23.45 1.99 3.26
CA TRP A 180 -24.72 1.25 3.25
C TRP A 180 -25.64 1.67 4.40
N ALA A 181 -25.09 1.83 5.61
CA ALA A 181 -25.85 2.28 6.77
C ALA A 181 -26.41 3.69 6.56
N ALA A 182 -25.61 4.62 6.00
CA ALA A 182 -26.05 5.97 5.67
C ALA A 182 -27.20 6.01 4.64
N LEU A 183 -27.24 5.03 3.74
CA LEU A 183 -28.32 4.84 2.76
C LEU A 183 -29.51 4.04 3.32
N GLY A 184 -29.47 3.62 4.59
CA GLY A 184 -30.54 2.85 5.25
C GLY A 184 -30.53 1.35 4.97
N ASP A 185 -29.54 0.80 4.25
CA ASP A 185 -29.41 -0.65 4.03
C ASP A 185 -28.60 -1.30 5.17
N THR A 186 -29.27 -1.55 6.28
CA THR A 186 -28.66 -2.21 7.44
C THR A 186 -28.19 -3.62 7.08
N THR A 187 -28.90 -4.38 6.23
CA THR A 187 -28.52 -5.76 5.91
C THR A 187 -27.18 -5.83 5.18
N GLN A 188 -26.98 -5.00 4.15
CA GLN A 188 -25.71 -4.95 3.43
C GLN A 188 -24.59 -4.36 4.26
N SER A 189 -24.89 -3.38 5.11
CA SER A 189 -23.93 -2.84 6.07
C SER A 189 -23.37 -3.93 6.98
N LEU A 190 -24.25 -4.71 7.64
CA LEU A 190 -23.84 -5.76 8.57
C LEU A 190 -23.12 -6.91 7.87
N ARG A 191 -23.59 -7.33 6.69
CA ARG A 191 -22.89 -8.33 5.88
C ARG A 191 -21.48 -7.86 5.50
N THR A 192 -21.30 -6.57 5.23
CA THR A 192 -19.99 -6.00 4.92
C THR A 192 -19.11 -5.88 6.17
N TYR A 193 -19.67 -5.54 7.33
CA TYR A 193 -18.91 -5.57 8.59
C TYR A 193 -18.41 -6.96 8.96
N ALA A 194 -19.12 -8.03 8.57
CA ALA A 194 -18.61 -9.39 8.73
C ALA A 194 -17.27 -9.61 7.98
N LYS A 195 -17.05 -8.92 6.84
CA LYS A 195 -15.75 -8.92 6.14
C LYS A 195 -14.66 -8.23 6.94
N VAL A 196 -14.97 -7.10 7.57
CA VAL A 196 -14.01 -6.44 8.46
C VAL A 196 -13.68 -7.34 9.66
N ALA A 197 -14.69 -7.98 10.26
CA ALA A 197 -14.52 -8.88 11.40
C ALA A 197 -13.81 -10.20 11.05
N ALA A 198 -13.88 -10.67 9.80
CA ALA A 198 -13.18 -11.86 9.33
C ALA A 198 -11.67 -11.64 9.21
N ASP A 199 -11.23 -10.39 9.07
CA ASP A 199 -9.82 -10.05 8.91
C ASP A 199 -9.05 -10.13 10.23
N PRO A 200 -8.00 -10.96 10.34
CA PRO A 200 -7.20 -11.08 11.55
C PRO A 200 -6.36 -9.83 11.88
N GLY A 201 -6.15 -8.91 10.92
CA GLY A 201 -5.52 -7.61 11.11
C GLY A 201 -6.47 -6.52 11.61
N SER A 202 -7.77 -6.82 11.74
CA SER A 202 -8.72 -5.88 12.35
C SER A 202 -8.48 -5.71 13.85
N ALA A 203 -8.94 -4.59 14.40
CA ALA A 203 -8.79 -4.28 15.82
C ALA A 203 -9.36 -5.41 16.70
N PRO A 204 -8.65 -5.81 17.78
CA PRO A 204 -9.15 -6.81 18.73
C PRO A 204 -10.55 -6.45 19.23
N GLY A 205 -11.44 -7.44 19.28
CA GLY A 205 -12.83 -7.25 19.73
C GLY A 205 -13.76 -6.55 18.74
N PHE A 206 -13.29 -6.14 17.55
CA PHE A 206 -14.13 -5.47 16.55
C PHE A 206 -15.40 -6.28 16.21
N GLY A 207 -15.23 -7.58 15.94
CA GLY A 207 -16.35 -8.47 15.63
C GLY A 207 -17.36 -8.60 16.76
N ASP A 208 -16.91 -8.56 18.02
CA ASP A 208 -17.78 -8.65 19.19
C ASP A 208 -18.53 -7.34 19.41
N SER A 209 -17.87 -6.19 19.20
CA SER A 209 -18.51 -4.87 19.22
C SER A 209 -19.61 -4.75 18.17
N ILE A 210 -19.35 -5.16 16.92
CA ILE A 210 -20.39 -5.16 15.88
C ILE A 210 -21.51 -6.14 16.23
N ARG A 211 -21.19 -7.33 16.73
CA ARG A 211 -22.20 -8.31 17.15
C ARG A 211 -23.11 -7.77 18.25
N ALA A 212 -22.54 -7.07 19.24
CA ALA A 212 -23.32 -6.46 20.32
C ALA A 212 -24.31 -5.41 19.81
N VAL A 213 -23.88 -4.56 18.87
CA VAL A 213 -24.74 -3.53 18.26
C VAL A 213 -25.82 -4.14 17.34
N THR A 214 -25.56 -5.32 16.77
CA THR A 214 -26.44 -5.97 15.78
C THR A 214 -27.37 -7.02 16.35
N ALA A 215 -27.14 -7.49 17.57
CA ALA A 215 -27.97 -8.50 18.24
C ALA A 215 -29.48 -8.22 18.22
N PRO A 216 -29.98 -6.96 18.34
CA PRO A 216 -31.41 -6.67 18.23
C PRO A 216 -32.00 -6.88 16.82
N HIS A 217 -31.15 -6.88 15.80
CA HIS A 217 -31.55 -6.83 14.38
C HIS A 217 -31.12 -8.07 13.58
N LEU A 218 -30.26 -8.92 14.14
CA LEU A 218 -29.65 -10.06 13.45
C LEU A 218 -29.44 -11.25 14.40
N SER A 219 -29.92 -12.43 14.02
CA SER A 219 -29.64 -13.66 14.78
C SER A 219 -28.15 -14.01 14.77
N ASN A 220 -27.65 -14.57 15.87
CA ASN A 220 -26.26 -15.07 15.98
C ASN A 220 -25.90 -16.08 14.86
N THR A 221 -26.82 -16.97 14.48
CA THR A 221 -26.60 -17.97 13.42
C THR A 221 -26.28 -17.30 12.08
N ARG A 222 -27.04 -16.26 11.73
CA ARG A 222 -26.84 -15.51 10.48
C ARG A 222 -25.54 -14.72 10.47
N TRP A 223 -25.20 -14.06 11.59
CA TRP A 223 -23.91 -13.39 11.74
C TRP A 223 -22.73 -14.36 11.57
N ASN A 224 -22.79 -15.51 12.24
CA ASN A 224 -21.75 -16.53 12.17
C ASN A 224 -21.59 -17.11 10.75
N SER A 225 -22.70 -17.30 10.02
CA SER A 225 -22.66 -17.69 8.62
C SER A 225 -21.96 -16.65 7.76
N TRP A 226 -22.31 -15.36 7.87
CA TRP A 226 -21.63 -14.31 7.12
C TRP A 226 -20.15 -14.17 7.48
N LEU A 227 -19.79 -14.34 8.74
CA LEU A 227 -18.40 -14.33 9.18
C LEU A 227 -17.62 -15.52 8.59
N SER A 228 -18.24 -16.70 8.53
CA SER A 228 -17.65 -17.88 7.90
C SER A 228 -17.44 -17.67 6.40
N ASP A 229 -18.46 -17.19 5.69
CA ASP A 229 -18.37 -16.86 4.26
C ASP A 229 -17.27 -15.83 4.00
N ALA A 230 -17.22 -14.77 4.82
CA ALA A 230 -16.21 -13.73 4.73
C ALA A 230 -14.78 -14.25 4.95
N LYS A 231 -14.58 -15.20 5.88
CA LYS A 231 -13.26 -15.87 6.04
C LYS A 231 -12.89 -16.68 4.80
N GLY A 232 -13.85 -17.35 4.17
CA GLY A 232 -13.66 -18.04 2.90
C GLY A 232 -13.27 -17.08 1.77
N ASP A 233 -14.01 -15.99 1.61
CA ASP A 233 -13.72 -14.92 0.64
C ASP A 233 -12.33 -14.33 0.86
N MET A 234 -11.95 -14.06 2.12
CA MET A 234 -10.63 -13.55 2.47
C MET A 234 -9.54 -14.52 2.04
N ARG A 235 -9.69 -15.81 2.40
CA ARG A 235 -8.72 -16.85 2.05
C ARG A 235 -8.54 -16.95 0.54
N ALA A 236 -9.64 -16.97 -0.22
CA ALA A 236 -9.59 -17.00 -1.68
C ALA A 236 -8.87 -15.76 -2.25
N ALA A 237 -9.21 -14.56 -1.79
CA ALA A 237 -8.62 -13.31 -2.27
C ALA A 237 -7.11 -13.21 -1.95
N VAL A 238 -6.69 -13.69 -0.77
CA VAL A 238 -5.28 -13.70 -0.37
C VAL A 238 -4.47 -14.72 -1.17
N LEU A 239 -5.04 -15.90 -1.45
CA LEU A 239 -4.38 -16.93 -2.24
C LEU A 239 -4.27 -16.61 -3.73
N GLU A 240 -5.04 -15.64 -4.24
CA GLU A 240 -4.90 -15.18 -5.64
C GLU A 240 -3.50 -14.63 -5.94
N SER A 241 -2.81 -14.06 -4.94
CA SER A 241 -1.42 -13.56 -5.08
C SER A 241 -0.36 -14.55 -4.61
N ALA A 242 -0.72 -15.80 -4.31
CA ALA A 242 0.23 -16.82 -3.86
C ALA A 242 1.13 -17.27 -5.01
N ALA A 243 2.44 -17.31 -4.76
CA ALA A 243 3.44 -17.80 -5.72
C ALA A 243 4.40 -18.78 -5.02
N PRO A 244 3.99 -20.04 -4.79
CA PRO A 244 4.78 -21.03 -4.07
C PRO A 244 6.13 -21.30 -4.74
N ARG A 245 7.22 -21.17 -4.00
CA ARG A 245 8.57 -21.54 -4.45
C ARG A 245 9.37 -22.23 -3.34
N SER A 246 10.25 -23.14 -3.74
CA SER A 246 11.24 -23.72 -2.86
C SER A 246 12.43 -22.79 -2.68
N LEU A 247 13.05 -22.82 -1.50
CA LEU A 247 14.34 -22.18 -1.26
C LEU A 247 15.46 -23.05 -1.83
N ASN A 248 16.49 -22.41 -2.37
CA ASN A 248 17.68 -23.07 -2.89
C ASN A 248 18.90 -22.68 -2.06
N GLY A 249 19.79 -23.65 -1.81
CA GLY A 249 21.02 -23.44 -1.06
C GLY A 249 20.88 -23.59 0.47
N PRO A 250 21.96 -23.35 1.22
CA PRO A 250 21.97 -23.47 2.68
C PRO A 250 21.13 -22.37 3.35
N THR A 251 20.51 -22.69 4.48
CA THR A 251 19.73 -21.76 5.32
C THR A 251 20.19 -21.83 6.78
N ARG A 252 21.50 -21.68 7.00
CA ARG A 252 22.12 -21.79 8.32
C ARG A 252 21.93 -20.49 9.10
N LEU A 253 21.58 -20.63 10.36
CA LEU A 253 21.28 -19.56 11.30
C LEU A 253 21.95 -19.85 12.64
N LEU A 254 22.39 -18.81 13.34
CA LEU A 254 22.95 -18.91 14.69
C LEU A 254 21.89 -18.44 15.71
N SER A 255 21.62 -19.24 16.73
CA SER A 255 20.77 -18.82 17.85
C SER A 255 21.53 -17.94 18.85
N SER A 256 20.82 -17.34 19.81
CA SER A 256 21.42 -16.53 20.88
C SER A 256 22.36 -17.31 21.80
N THR A 257 22.26 -18.65 21.83
CA THR A 257 23.14 -19.54 22.59
C THR A 257 24.36 -20.03 21.80
N GLY A 258 24.49 -19.63 20.52
CA GLY A 258 25.57 -20.07 19.63
C GLY A 258 25.31 -21.40 18.92
N GLU A 259 24.14 -22.01 19.08
CA GLU A 259 23.76 -23.22 18.33
C GLU A 259 23.46 -22.86 16.87
N THR A 260 24.02 -23.62 15.93
CA THR A 260 23.66 -23.51 14.50
C THR A 260 22.41 -24.33 14.19
N ARG A 261 21.40 -23.67 13.61
CA ARG A 261 20.12 -24.27 13.17
C ARG A 261 19.96 -24.13 11.65
N ARG A 262 19.23 -25.05 11.01
CA ARG A 262 18.73 -24.83 9.64
C ARG A 262 17.34 -24.22 9.71
N LEU A 263 17.01 -23.34 8.79
CA LEU A 263 15.68 -22.74 8.74
C LEU A 263 14.58 -23.82 8.66
N ASN A 264 14.79 -24.90 7.89
CA ASN A 264 13.79 -25.97 7.76
C ASN A 264 13.44 -26.61 9.13
N ASP A 265 14.43 -26.73 10.02
CA ASP A 265 14.20 -27.25 11.39
C ASP A 265 13.33 -26.30 12.22
N LEU A 266 13.31 -25.02 11.85
CA LEU A 266 12.51 -23.98 12.49
C LEU A 266 11.13 -23.82 11.85
N THR A 267 10.89 -24.31 10.64
CA THR A 267 9.63 -24.08 9.90
C THR A 267 8.77 -25.32 9.71
N GLN A 268 9.34 -26.52 9.83
CA GLN A 268 8.64 -27.78 9.52
C GLN A 268 7.32 -27.93 10.29
N GLY A 269 6.23 -28.16 9.57
CA GLY A 269 4.89 -28.37 10.14
C GLY A 269 4.16 -27.09 10.54
N HIS A 270 4.74 -25.91 10.28
CA HIS A 270 4.18 -24.63 10.68
C HIS A 270 4.12 -23.63 9.53
N VAL A 271 3.01 -22.90 9.45
CA VAL A 271 3.00 -21.66 8.66
C VAL A 271 3.98 -20.70 9.31
N THR A 272 4.99 -20.26 8.57
CA THR A 272 6.10 -19.52 9.17
C THR A 272 6.30 -18.17 8.50
N VAL A 273 6.28 -17.11 9.30
CA VAL A 273 6.76 -15.80 8.88
C VAL A 273 8.27 -15.75 9.07
N VAL A 274 9.00 -15.48 7.99
CA VAL A 274 10.43 -15.20 8.04
C VAL A 274 10.61 -13.70 7.89
N ALA A 275 11.16 -13.06 8.92
CA ALA A 275 11.32 -11.61 9.00
C ALA A 275 12.79 -11.21 9.02
N PHE A 276 13.31 -10.72 7.90
CA PHE A 276 14.65 -10.15 7.86
C PHE A 276 14.62 -8.73 8.41
N TRP A 277 15.51 -8.43 9.35
CA TRP A 277 15.59 -7.12 9.97
C TRP A 277 17.05 -6.73 10.29
N SER A 278 17.28 -5.43 10.49
CA SER A 278 18.59 -4.90 10.86
C SER A 278 18.44 -3.84 11.96
N PRO A 279 19.27 -3.86 13.02
CA PRO A 279 19.26 -2.82 14.06
C PRO A 279 19.63 -1.43 13.50
N SER A 280 20.34 -1.39 12.38
CA SER A 280 20.73 -0.14 11.70
C SER A 280 19.63 0.43 10.80
N CYS A 281 18.48 -0.24 10.67
CA CYS A 281 17.34 0.21 9.89
C CYS A 281 16.19 0.62 10.81
N TRP A 282 15.88 1.93 10.82
CA TRP A 282 14.81 2.47 11.66
C TRP A 282 13.45 1.79 11.40
N PHE A 283 13.11 1.54 10.13
CA PHE A 283 11.86 0.84 9.77
C PHE A 283 11.84 -0.58 10.32
N SER A 284 12.93 -1.34 10.19
CA SER A 284 13.05 -2.70 10.75
C SER A 284 12.84 -2.72 12.26
N VAL A 285 13.50 -1.80 12.97
CA VAL A 285 13.40 -1.69 14.43
C VAL A 285 11.99 -1.29 14.86
N ASN A 286 11.30 -0.46 14.08
CA ASN A 286 9.93 -0.05 14.38
C ASN A 286 8.91 -1.21 14.25
N ASP A 287 9.20 -2.22 13.43
CA ASP A 287 8.29 -3.32 13.13
C ASP A 287 8.38 -4.49 14.14
N LEU A 288 9.38 -4.51 15.01
CA LEU A 288 9.63 -5.62 15.96
C LEU A 288 8.45 -5.91 16.91
N GLY A 289 7.85 -4.88 17.51
CA GLY A 289 6.70 -5.07 18.41
C GLY A 289 5.45 -5.60 17.70
N ALA A 290 5.27 -5.23 16.42
CA ALA A 290 4.21 -5.78 15.60
C ALA A 290 4.47 -7.25 15.24
N LEU A 291 5.71 -7.62 14.92
CA LEU A 291 6.10 -9.01 14.70
C LEU A 291 5.90 -9.87 15.94
N GLN A 292 6.21 -9.36 17.14
CA GLN A 292 5.89 -10.02 18.41
C GLN A 292 4.38 -10.22 18.56
N SER A 293 3.59 -9.18 18.27
CA SER A 293 2.13 -9.27 18.36
C SER A 293 1.56 -10.33 17.41
N ILE A 294 2.09 -10.42 16.18
CA ILE A 294 1.75 -11.47 15.21
C ILE A 294 2.14 -12.85 15.75
N ALA A 295 3.35 -13.00 16.30
CA ALA A 295 3.80 -14.25 16.89
C ALA A 295 2.86 -14.71 18.01
N ASN A 296 2.48 -13.79 18.90
CA ASN A 296 1.56 -14.07 20.00
C ASN A 296 0.17 -14.47 19.48
N GLN A 297 -0.37 -13.71 18.52
CA GLN A 297 -1.70 -13.92 17.95
C GLN A 297 -1.87 -15.32 17.35
N PHE A 298 -0.85 -15.86 16.69
CA PHE A 298 -0.94 -17.14 15.97
C PHE A 298 -0.19 -18.31 16.61
N SER A 299 0.46 -18.09 17.77
CA SER A 299 1.24 -19.10 18.50
C SER A 299 0.48 -20.41 18.74
N SER A 300 -0.81 -20.34 19.08
CA SER A 300 -1.68 -21.49 19.34
C SER A 300 -2.35 -22.07 18.09
N SER A 301 -2.23 -21.40 16.95
CA SER A 301 -2.93 -21.75 15.70
C SER A 301 -2.04 -22.50 14.71
N GLY A 302 -0.82 -22.88 15.11
CA GLY A 302 0.12 -23.60 14.25
C GLY A 302 0.98 -22.70 13.36
N ALA A 303 0.99 -21.38 13.58
CA ALA A 303 1.93 -20.47 12.93
C ALA A 303 3.03 -19.99 13.87
N ARG A 304 4.14 -19.50 13.29
CA ARG A 304 5.28 -18.95 14.04
C ARG A 304 5.97 -17.83 13.28
N VAL A 305 6.75 -17.03 14.00
CA VAL A 305 7.62 -16.00 13.43
C VAL A 305 9.08 -16.39 13.71
N VAL A 306 9.91 -16.32 12.69
CA VAL A 306 11.37 -16.47 12.75
C VAL A 306 11.99 -15.16 12.29
N ALA A 307 12.51 -14.39 13.24
CA ALA A 307 13.19 -13.13 12.95
C ALA A 307 14.67 -13.39 12.68
N ILE A 308 15.18 -12.87 11.57
CA ILE A 308 16.56 -13.05 11.13
C ILE A 308 17.25 -11.70 11.12
N VAL A 309 18.26 -11.55 11.98
CA VAL A 309 19.08 -10.35 12.07
C VAL A 309 20.38 -10.51 11.28
N ASP A 310 20.89 -9.40 10.74
CA ASP A 310 22.16 -9.32 10.00
C ASP A 310 23.37 -8.95 10.88
N HIS A 311 23.18 -8.79 12.19
CA HIS A 311 24.22 -8.47 13.17
C HIS A 311 24.36 -9.56 14.24
N PRO A 312 25.57 -9.77 14.80
CA PRO A 312 25.76 -10.71 15.90
C PRO A 312 24.99 -10.27 17.16
N PHE A 313 24.64 -11.24 18.00
CA PHE A 313 24.02 -10.97 19.29
C PHE A 313 24.93 -10.10 20.17
N SER A 314 24.35 -9.07 20.78
CA SER A 314 25.03 -8.09 21.64
C SER A 314 24.07 -7.56 22.71
N ASP A 315 24.60 -6.84 23.70
CA ASP A 315 23.77 -6.11 24.68
C ASP A 315 22.88 -5.07 24.01
N GLU A 316 23.38 -4.44 22.94
CA GLU A 316 22.62 -3.48 22.15
C GLU A 316 21.40 -4.14 21.49
N LEU A 317 21.60 -5.30 20.88
CA LEU A 317 20.50 -6.03 20.23
C LEU A 317 19.43 -6.43 21.26
N ARG A 318 19.86 -6.90 22.45
CA ARG A 318 18.95 -7.20 23.57
C ARG A 318 18.17 -5.97 24.03
N ARG A 319 18.84 -4.82 24.13
CA ARG A 319 18.21 -3.54 24.48
C ARG A 319 17.15 -3.14 23.45
N ILE A 320 17.46 -3.22 22.16
CA ILE A 320 16.51 -2.91 21.07
C ILE A 320 15.26 -3.80 21.16
N LEU A 321 15.43 -5.11 21.34
CA LEU A 321 14.30 -6.04 21.47
C LEU A 321 13.43 -5.67 22.68
N LYS A 322 14.05 -5.34 23.81
CA LYS A 322 13.34 -4.89 25.01
C LYS A 322 12.58 -3.58 24.82
N GLU A 323 13.22 -2.57 24.25
CA GLU A 323 12.61 -1.27 23.96
C GLU A 323 11.44 -1.37 22.97
N LYS A 324 11.40 -2.44 22.18
CA LYS A 324 10.35 -2.72 21.20
C LYS A 324 9.35 -3.78 21.63
N HIS A 325 9.40 -4.22 22.89
CA HIS A 325 8.52 -5.26 23.44
C HIS A 325 8.53 -6.54 22.59
N ALA A 326 9.73 -6.98 22.17
CA ALA A 326 9.96 -8.11 21.30
C ALA A 326 10.96 -9.12 21.90
N GLU A 327 11.03 -9.20 23.23
CA GLU A 327 11.95 -10.09 23.95
C GLU A 327 11.66 -11.58 23.73
N ASP A 328 10.39 -11.92 23.49
CA ASP A 328 9.94 -13.30 23.28
C ASP A 328 10.02 -13.72 21.79
N LEU A 329 10.43 -12.80 20.91
CA LEU A 329 10.50 -13.06 19.48
C LEU A 329 11.69 -13.98 19.18
N PRO A 330 11.51 -15.12 18.49
CA PRO A 330 12.62 -15.98 18.11
C PRO A 330 13.55 -15.28 17.10
N VAL A 331 14.67 -14.74 17.59
CA VAL A 331 15.68 -14.06 16.76
C VAL A 331 16.87 -14.97 16.49
N PHE A 332 17.32 -14.98 15.24
CA PHE A 332 18.48 -15.74 14.76
C PHE A 332 19.41 -14.85 13.94
N TYR A 333 20.72 -15.07 14.03
CA TYR A 333 21.73 -14.34 13.27
C TYR A 333 22.13 -15.11 11.99
N ASP A 334 22.00 -14.47 10.83
CA ASP A 334 22.46 -15.02 9.55
C ASP A 334 23.96 -14.76 9.31
N TYR A 335 24.78 -15.39 10.16
CA TYR A 335 26.23 -15.18 10.25
C TYR A 335 27.05 -15.44 8.98
N ARG A 336 26.47 -16.09 7.97
CA ARG A 336 27.11 -16.33 6.65
C ARG A 336 26.36 -15.71 5.48
N SER A 337 25.27 -14.99 5.77
CA SER A 337 24.31 -14.52 4.77
C SER A 337 23.74 -15.65 3.88
N ASP A 338 23.70 -16.87 4.40
CA ASP A 338 23.21 -18.04 3.68
C ASP A 338 21.72 -17.92 3.43
N THR A 339 20.98 -17.61 4.49
CA THR A 339 19.52 -17.53 4.44
C THR A 339 19.09 -16.32 3.61
N LYS A 340 19.73 -15.17 3.78
CA LYS A 340 19.53 -13.98 2.93
C LYS A 340 19.68 -14.31 1.44
N ARG A 341 20.72 -15.07 1.05
CA ARG A 341 20.93 -15.49 -0.34
C ARG A 341 19.86 -16.45 -0.84
N ALA A 342 19.44 -17.42 -0.02
CA ALA A 342 18.39 -18.39 -0.38
C ALA A 342 17.04 -17.72 -0.65
N PHE A 343 16.76 -16.61 0.06
CA PHE A 343 15.55 -15.81 -0.14
C PHE A 343 15.67 -14.77 -1.26
N VAL A 344 16.89 -14.42 -1.67
CA VAL A 344 17.21 -13.32 -2.59
C VAL A 344 16.82 -11.96 -1.97
N THR A 345 16.98 -11.82 -0.66
CA THR A 345 16.69 -10.59 0.08
C THR A 345 17.79 -9.56 -0.15
N PHE A 346 17.43 -8.33 -0.54
CA PHE A 346 18.37 -7.23 -0.78
C PHE A 346 18.10 -5.95 0.04
N ALA A 347 17.02 -5.94 0.84
CA ALA A 347 16.61 -4.80 1.65
C ALA A 347 16.18 -5.24 3.05
N TRP A 348 16.06 -4.27 3.96
CA TRP A 348 15.52 -4.46 5.30
C TRP A 348 14.53 -3.33 5.64
N PRO A 349 13.38 -3.63 6.26
CA PRO A 349 12.89 -4.98 6.53
C PRO A 349 12.45 -5.72 5.24
N ASP A 350 12.41 -7.05 5.29
CA ASP A 350 11.84 -7.87 4.23
C ASP A 350 11.15 -9.12 4.82
N TYR A 351 9.95 -9.43 4.34
CA TYR A 351 9.07 -10.42 4.96
C TYR A 351 8.62 -11.49 3.98
N TYR A 352 8.64 -12.74 4.44
CA TYR A 352 8.19 -13.89 3.67
C TYR A 352 7.25 -14.72 4.54
N VAL A 353 6.26 -15.34 3.90
CA VAL A 353 5.36 -16.28 4.58
C VAL A 353 5.45 -17.63 3.88
N LEU A 354 5.81 -18.64 4.67
CA LEU A 354 6.00 -20.02 4.25
C LEU A 354 4.79 -20.85 4.66
N ASP A 355 4.42 -21.83 3.84
CA ASP A 355 3.46 -22.87 4.23
C ASP A 355 4.08 -23.88 5.20
N ALA A 356 3.26 -24.80 5.71
CA ALA A 356 3.69 -25.85 6.63
C ALA A 356 4.71 -26.85 6.04
N THR A 357 4.91 -26.84 4.72
CA THR A 357 5.94 -27.64 4.03
C THR A 357 7.28 -26.91 3.91
N GLY A 358 7.33 -25.63 4.30
CA GLY A 358 8.52 -24.79 4.22
C GLY A 358 8.71 -24.11 2.85
N LYS A 359 7.71 -24.15 1.97
CA LYS A 359 7.75 -23.39 0.71
C LYS A 359 7.35 -21.95 0.96
N VAL A 360 8.06 -21.01 0.33
CA VAL A 360 7.68 -19.60 0.35
C VAL A 360 6.43 -19.43 -0.50
N VAL A 361 5.32 -19.01 0.10
CA VAL A 361 4.07 -18.76 -0.62
C VAL A 361 3.89 -17.29 -0.95
N PHE A 362 4.30 -16.41 -0.02
CA PHE A 362 4.28 -14.97 -0.19
C PHE A 362 5.68 -14.41 0.01
N SER A 363 6.17 -13.65 -0.97
CA SER A 363 7.47 -12.97 -0.93
C SER A 363 7.30 -11.47 -0.82
N HIS A 364 8.24 -10.79 -0.16
CA HIS A 364 8.24 -9.34 0.00
C HIS A 364 6.90 -8.79 0.53
N SER A 365 6.36 -9.50 1.52
CA SER A 365 5.07 -9.17 2.12
C SER A 365 5.16 -7.84 2.86
N LYS A 366 4.06 -7.11 2.91
CA LYS A 366 3.93 -5.96 3.80
C LYS A 366 3.52 -6.44 5.19
N LEU A 367 4.00 -5.77 6.24
CA LEU A 367 3.72 -6.14 7.63
C LEU A 367 2.21 -6.27 7.91
N ASP A 368 1.40 -5.37 7.38
CA ASP A 368 -0.06 -5.34 7.52
C ASP A 368 -0.80 -6.46 6.75
N ALA A 369 -0.12 -7.13 5.83
CA ALA A 369 -0.66 -8.27 5.09
C ALA A 369 -0.39 -9.62 5.77
N ILE A 370 0.63 -9.71 6.62
CA ILE A 370 1.10 -10.95 7.23
C ILE A 370 -0.01 -11.69 8.00
N PRO A 371 -0.82 -11.06 8.88
CA PRO A 371 -1.87 -11.78 9.61
C PRO A 371 -2.85 -12.53 8.68
N ARG A 372 -3.22 -11.89 7.57
CA ARG A 372 -4.11 -12.49 6.56
C ARG A 372 -3.45 -13.63 5.79
N GLN A 373 -2.18 -13.47 5.42
CA GLN A 373 -1.42 -14.50 4.73
C GLN A 373 -1.24 -15.74 5.61
N ILE A 374 -0.98 -15.55 6.91
CA ILE A 374 -0.97 -16.65 7.89
C ILE A 374 -2.33 -17.33 7.90
N ALA A 375 -3.41 -16.58 8.17
CA ALA A 375 -4.75 -17.13 8.30
C ALA A 375 -5.24 -17.85 7.02
N ALA A 376 -4.80 -17.42 5.84
CA ALA A 376 -5.14 -18.09 4.58
C ALA A 376 -4.44 -19.45 4.37
N LEU A 377 -3.29 -19.66 5.03
CA LEU A 377 -2.48 -20.88 4.93
C LEU A 377 -2.72 -21.85 6.09
N LEU A 378 -3.31 -21.38 7.19
CA LEU A 378 -3.77 -22.25 8.25
C LEU A 378 -4.93 -23.15 7.76
N PRO A 379 -5.06 -24.38 8.32
CA PRO A 379 -6.05 -25.36 7.88
C PRO A 379 -7.49 -24.84 7.94
#